data_AF-A0A2I1G109-F1
#
_entry.id   AF-A0A2I1G109-F1
#
_cell.length_a   1.000
_cell.length_b   1.000
_cell.length_c   1.000
_cell.angle_alpha   90.00
_cell.angle_beta   90.00
_cell.angle_gamma   90.00
#
_symmetry.space_group_name_H-M   'P 1'
#
loop_
_entity.id
_entity.type
_entity.pdbx_description
1 polymer ?
#
loop_
_entity_poly.entity_id
_entity_poly.type
_entity_poly.pdbx_seq_one_letter_code
_entity_poly.pdbx_strand_id
1 'polypeptide(L)'
;MDVSIPINQPENKPKNWNKIIISLKSPKNIITLIVMLIICITGAALVLILLDWIKLGDTKKAFWVEIFSQILNGIFTALSLLSFHTRIIPFIIILQLLFKSKNNDYIKKQKSIKKYANWYNEQYDSLSFLLLVYVMWILNILSQASLTTLMWGFSSYDKNGIIVFSMITPKPRSVMLVFISLGIALSSSMFASGLIGYKLYKKNQLQKLKNSESSINI
;
A
#
# COMPACT_ATOMS: atom_id res chain seq x y z
N MET A 1 32.59 -35.93 43.38
CA MET A 1 31.39 -35.96 42.52
C MET A 1 31.46 -34.71 41.69
N ASP A 2 31.88 -34.83 40.44
CA ASP A 2 32.08 -33.69 39.55
C ASP A 2 30.72 -33.12 39.12
N VAL A 3 30.52 -31.84 39.46
CA VAL A 3 29.35 -31.07 39.07
C VAL A 3 29.56 -30.61 37.63
N SER A 4 29.00 -31.35 36.66
CA SER A 4 28.95 -30.93 35.27
C SER A 4 27.85 -29.87 35.09
N ILE A 5 28.28 -28.61 35.05
CA ILE A 5 27.43 -27.48 34.64
C ILE A 5 27.11 -27.65 33.15
N PRO A 6 25.83 -27.66 32.71
CA PRO A 6 25.53 -27.67 31.29
C PRO A 6 25.95 -26.32 30.69
N ILE A 7 26.96 -26.38 29.81
CA ILE A 7 27.37 -25.25 28.98
C ILE A 7 26.20 -24.95 28.03
N ASN A 8 25.43 -23.91 28.34
CA ASN A 8 24.48 -23.33 27.40
C ASN A 8 25.26 -22.88 26.16
N GLN A 9 25.18 -23.68 25.08
CA GLN A 9 25.58 -23.22 23.77
C GLN A 9 24.77 -21.96 23.44
N PRO A 10 25.41 -20.86 22.99
CA PRO A 10 24.66 -19.70 22.55
C PRO A 10 23.80 -20.14 21.36
N GLU A 11 22.47 -20.10 21.53
CA GLU A 11 21.54 -20.19 20.42
C GLU A 11 21.95 -19.13 19.39
N ASN A 12 22.62 -19.57 18.33
CA ASN A 12 22.89 -18.76 17.16
C ASN A 12 21.54 -18.49 16.48
N LYS A 13 20.81 -17.49 16.98
CA LYS A 13 19.64 -16.93 16.29
C LYS A 13 20.08 -16.65 14.86
N PRO A 14 19.48 -17.28 13.84
CA PRO A 14 19.95 -17.10 12.47
C PRO A 14 19.91 -15.61 12.15
N LYS A 15 21.10 -15.06 11.81
CA LYS A 15 21.29 -13.65 11.43
C LYS A 15 20.17 -13.24 10.47
N ASN A 16 19.54 -12.10 10.75
CA ASN A 16 18.39 -11.56 10.00
C ASN A 16 18.61 -11.57 8.45
N TRP A 17 19.87 -11.45 8.03
CA TRP A 17 20.34 -11.61 6.65
C TRP A 17 19.94 -12.93 5.97
N ASN A 18 19.96 -14.06 6.68
CA ASN A 18 19.56 -15.35 6.11
C ASN A 18 18.07 -15.38 5.77
N LYS A 19 17.21 -14.72 6.57
CA LYS A 19 15.79 -14.57 6.26
C LYS A 19 15.55 -13.67 5.05
N ILE A 20 16.35 -12.61 4.90
CA ILE A 20 16.29 -11.71 3.73
C ILE A 20 16.69 -12.47 2.46
N ILE A 21 17.80 -13.21 2.49
CA ILE A 21 18.30 -13.99 1.35
C ILE A 21 17.32 -15.12 0.97
N ILE A 22 16.72 -15.82 1.95
CA ILE A 22 15.71 -16.84 1.69
C ILE A 22 14.43 -16.22 1.11
N SER A 23 14.02 -15.05 1.59
CA SER A 23 12.86 -14.31 1.05
C SER A 23 13.08 -13.84 -0.39
N LEU A 24 14.32 -13.49 -0.76
CA LEU A 24 14.68 -13.05 -2.12
C LEU A 24 14.70 -14.18 -3.16
N LYS A 25 14.55 -15.45 -2.77
CA LYS A 25 14.45 -16.57 -3.73
C LYS A 25 13.09 -16.67 -4.42
N SER A 26 12.07 -15.98 -3.91
CA SER A 26 10.75 -15.98 -4.54
C SER A 26 10.71 -14.99 -5.71
N PRO A 27 10.32 -15.41 -6.93
CA PRO A 27 10.26 -14.51 -8.08
C PRO A 27 9.33 -13.32 -7.85
N LYS A 28 8.24 -13.51 -7.09
CA LYS A 28 7.32 -12.42 -6.70
C LYS A 28 8.00 -11.35 -5.85
N ASN A 29 8.90 -11.75 -4.97
CA ASN A 29 9.61 -10.82 -4.08
C ASN A 29 10.66 -10.01 -4.85
N ILE A 30 11.35 -10.64 -5.81
CA ILE A 30 12.29 -9.95 -6.71
C ILE A 30 11.55 -8.88 -7.53
N ILE A 31 10.43 -9.25 -8.17
CA ILE A 31 9.61 -8.30 -8.95
C ILE A 31 9.15 -7.14 -8.07
N THR A 32 8.64 -7.44 -6.87
CA THR A 32 8.20 -6.41 -5.93
C THR A 32 9.34 -5.46 -5.56
N LEU A 33 10.54 -5.99 -5.34
CA LEU A 33 11.72 -5.17 -5.02
C LEU A 33 12.12 -4.26 -6.19
N ILE A 34 12.11 -4.77 -7.42
CA ILE A 34 12.38 -3.98 -8.62
C ILE A 34 11.36 -2.85 -8.77
N VAL A 35 10.06 -3.16 -8.64
CA VAL A 35 8.99 -2.17 -8.72
C VAL A 35 9.15 -1.10 -7.65
N MET A 36 9.42 -1.49 -6.40
CA MET A 36 9.66 -0.55 -5.30
C MET A 36 10.88 0.34 -5.54
N LEU A 37 11.97 -0.21 -6.09
CA LEU A 37 13.17 0.54 -6.42
C LEU A 37 12.90 1.58 -7.52
N ILE A 38 12.14 1.21 -8.56
CA ILE A 38 11.73 2.15 -9.61
C ILE A 38 10.88 3.28 -9.01
N ILE A 39 9.89 2.95 -8.18
CA ILE A 39 9.04 3.95 -7.49
C ILE A 39 9.91 4.89 -6.66
N CYS A 40 10.86 4.37 -5.89
CA CYS A 40 11.73 5.19 -5.05
C CYS A 40 12.63 6.12 -5.88
N ILE A 41 13.28 5.60 -6.94
CA ILE A 41 14.17 6.41 -7.78
C ILE A 41 13.39 7.49 -8.53
N THR A 42 12.27 7.12 -9.16
CA THR A 42 11.44 8.06 -9.94
C THR A 42 10.76 9.08 -9.03
N GLY A 43 10.25 8.66 -7.89
CA GLY A 43 9.67 9.56 -6.88
C GLY A 43 10.70 10.53 -6.30
N ALA A 44 11.89 10.05 -5.94
CA ALA A 44 12.96 10.91 -5.45
C ALA A 44 13.43 11.91 -6.52
N ALA A 45 13.64 11.45 -7.76
CA ALA A 45 13.99 12.33 -8.87
C ALA A 45 12.93 13.42 -9.10
N LEU A 46 11.64 13.06 -9.04
CA LEU A 46 10.54 14.01 -9.17
C LEU A 46 10.60 15.09 -8.06
N VAL A 47 10.81 14.70 -6.80
CA VAL A 47 10.91 15.63 -5.67
C VAL A 47 12.13 16.56 -5.83
N LEU A 48 13.29 16.02 -6.20
CA LEU A 48 14.51 16.80 -6.39
C LEU A 48 14.38 17.86 -7.49
N ILE A 49 13.68 17.52 -8.58
CA ILE A 49 13.43 18.43 -9.70
C ILE A 49 12.35 19.47 -9.33
N LEU A 50 11.30 19.07 -8.61
CA LEU A 50 10.23 19.99 -8.20
C LEU A 50 10.71 21.02 -7.18
N LEU A 51 11.59 20.63 -6.24
CA LEU A 51 12.18 21.50 -5.22
C LEU A 51 13.34 22.36 -5.73
N ASP A 52 13.66 22.29 -7.03
CA ASP A 52 14.80 22.99 -7.64
C ASP A 52 16.17 22.67 -7.00
N TRP A 53 16.28 21.50 -6.35
CA TRP A 53 17.57 21.00 -5.85
C TRP A 53 18.47 20.56 -7.01
N ILE A 54 17.88 20.14 -8.12
CA ILE A 54 18.54 20.03 -9.41
C ILE A 54 18.05 21.18 -10.27
N LYS A 55 18.96 22.11 -10.60
CA LYS A 55 18.64 23.25 -11.47
C LYS A 55 18.57 22.80 -12.92
N LEU A 56 17.35 22.56 -13.42
CA LEU A 56 17.07 22.41 -14.85
C LEU A 56 16.40 23.69 -15.36
N GLY A 57 16.70 24.09 -16.59
CA GLY A 57 15.92 25.16 -17.25
C GLY A 57 14.45 24.75 -17.39
N ASP A 58 13.53 25.72 -17.41
CA ASP A 58 12.08 25.50 -17.30
C ASP A 58 11.51 24.45 -18.28
N THR A 59 11.98 24.46 -19.52
CA THR A 59 11.56 23.49 -20.55
C THR A 59 12.02 22.08 -20.24
N LYS A 60 13.28 21.91 -19.82
CA LYS A 60 13.83 20.61 -19.43
C LYS A 60 13.18 20.12 -18.14
N LYS A 61 12.91 21.01 -17.18
CA LYS A 61 12.20 20.70 -15.94
C LYS A 61 10.82 20.11 -16.23
N ALA A 62 10.02 20.79 -17.06
CA ALA A 62 8.67 20.33 -17.43
C ALA A 62 8.70 18.95 -18.11
N PHE A 63 9.65 18.74 -19.03
CA PHE A 63 9.84 17.46 -19.72
C PHE A 63 10.14 16.30 -18.76
N TRP A 64 11.12 16.46 -17.85
CA TRP A 64 11.48 15.40 -16.90
C TRP A 64 10.40 15.14 -15.85
N VAL A 65 9.72 16.19 -15.38
CA VAL A 65 8.57 16.06 -14.48
C VAL A 65 7.47 15.23 -15.14
N GLU A 66 7.18 15.45 -16.42
CA GLU A 66 6.16 14.69 -17.14
C GLU A 66 6.55 13.21 -17.26
N ILE A 67 7.79 12.89 -17.63
CA ILE A 67 8.26 11.50 -17.74
C ILE A 67 8.15 10.78 -16.39
N PHE A 68 8.71 11.34 -15.33
CA PHE A 68 8.69 10.68 -14.01
C PHE A 68 7.29 10.57 -13.44
N SER A 69 6.44 11.58 -13.65
CA SER A 69 5.02 11.53 -13.27
C SER A 69 4.29 10.41 -14.00
N GLN A 70 4.48 10.26 -15.31
CA GLN A 70 3.84 9.20 -16.09
C GLN A 70 4.30 7.80 -15.68
N ILE A 71 5.61 7.58 -15.46
CA ILE A 71 6.13 6.30 -14.96
C ILE A 71 5.49 5.95 -13.62
N LEU A 72 5.49 6.89 -12.68
CA LEU A 72 4.95 6.69 -11.34
C LEU A 72 3.44 6.41 -11.37
N ASN A 73 2.69 7.16 -12.19
CA ASN A 73 1.26 6.96 -12.39
C ASN A 73 0.95 5.61 -13.06
N GLY A 74 1.74 5.18 -14.04
CA GLY A 74 1.58 3.88 -14.70
C GLY A 74 1.76 2.73 -13.71
N ILE A 75 2.82 2.79 -12.88
CA ILE A 75 3.09 1.77 -11.87
C ILE A 75 1.97 1.73 -10.81
N PHE A 76 1.55 2.87 -10.28
CA PHE A 76 0.48 2.91 -9.28
C PHE A 76 -0.86 2.42 -9.85
N THR A 77 -1.17 2.76 -11.10
CA THR A 77 -2.36 2.23 -11.80
C THR A 77 -2.32 0.71 -11.88
N ALA A 78 -1.19 0.13 -12.30
CA ALA A 78 -1.04 -1.31 -12.40
C ALA A 78 -1.16 -2.01 -11.03
N LEU A 79 -0.53 -1.46 -9.99
CA LEU A 79 -0.62 -1.98 -8.62
C LEU A 79 -2.06 -1.92 -8.07
N SER A 80 -2.78 -0.85 -8.36
CA SER A 80 -4.18 -0.70 -7.97
C SER A 80 -5.09 -1.66 -8.70
N LEU A 81 -4.87 -1.88 -10.00
CA LEU A 81 -5.64 -2.86 -10.78
C LEU A 81 -5.40 -4.29 -10.26
N LEU A 82 -4.15 -4.65 -9.99
CA LEU A 82 -3.80 -5.96 -9.43
C LEU A 82 -4.45 -6.17 -8.04
N SER A 83 -4.47 -5.11 -7.23
CA SER A 83 -5.04 -5.12 -5.88
C SER A 83 -6.55 -4.83 -5.85
N PHE A 84 -7.19 -4.64 -7.02
CA PHE A 84 -8.57 -4.19 -7.09
C PHE A 84 -9.52 -5.21 -6.46
N HIS A 85 -9.39 -6.48 -6.88
CA HIS A 85 -10.25 -7.55 -6.41
C HIS A 85 -10.12 -7.80 -4.90
N THR A 86 -8.92 -7.67 -4.32
CA THR A 86 -8.68 -7.87 -2.88
C THR A 86 -9.24 -6.74 -2.02
N ARG A 87 -9.52 -5.58 -2.62
CA ARG A 87 -10.10 -4.40 -1.95
C ARG A 87 -11.62 -4.31 -2.14
N ILE A 88 -12.12 -4.53 -3.35
CA ILE A 88 -13.56 -4.42 -3.66
C ILE A 88 -14.38 -5.55 -3.05
N ILE A 89 -13.95 -6.81 -3.20
CA ILE A 89 -14.75 -7.96 -2.77
C ILE A 89 -15.06 -7.89 -1.26
N PRO A 90 -14.09 -7.67 -0.36
CA PRO A 90 -14.39 -7.62 1.06
C PRO A 90 -15.19 -6.37 1.43
N PHE A 91 -14.98 -5.24 0.75
CA PHE A 91 -15.80 -4.04 0.94
C PHE A 91 -17.29 -4.32 0.68
N ILE A 92 -17.62 -5.00 -0.42
CA ILE A 92 -19.00 -5.41 -0.73
C ILE A 92 -19.55 -6.35 0.36
N ILE A 93 -18.75 -7.33 0.79
CA ILE A 93 -19.18 -8.28 1.84
C ILE A 93 -19.46 -7.55 3.16
N ILE A 94 -18.62 -6.60 3.56
CA ILE A 94 -18.81 -5.76 4.75
C ILE A 94 -20.10 -4.97 4.63
N LEU A 95 -20.35 -4.35 3.47
CA LEU A 95 -21.58 -3.60 3.23
C LEU A 95 -22.82 -4.49 3.35
N GLN A 96 -22.76 -5.71 2.79
CA GLN A 96 -23.84 -6.69 2.93
C GLN A 96 -24.04 -7.17 4.38
N LEU A 97 -22.99 -7.21 5.19
CA LEU A 97 -23.09 -7.55 6.62
C LEU A 97 -23.79 -6.44 7.41
N LEU A 98 -23.56 -5.17 7.04
CA LEU A 98 -24.20 -4.03 7.68
C LEU A 98 -25.70 -3.96 7.36
N PHE A 99 -26.10 -4.26 6.13
CA PHE A 99 -27.50 -4.15 5.69
C PHE A 99 -28.34 -5.42 5.85
N LYS A 100 -27.73 -6.62 5.94
CA LYS A 100 -28.47 -7.89 5.97
C LYS A 100 -27.87 -8.83 7.01
N SER A 101 -28.41 -8.78 8.22
CA SER A 101 -27.97 -9.61 9.34
C SER A 101 -28.87 -10.84 9.51
N LYS A 102 -28.42 -11.99 8.97
CA LYS A 102 -28.92 -13.32 9.37
C LYS A 102 -27.74 -14.09 9.94
N ASN A 103 -27.85 -14.62 11.16
CA ASN A 103 -26.71 -15.17 11.91
C ASN A 103 -25.89 -16.24 11.14
N ASN A 104 -26.55 -17.09 10.35
CA ASN A 104 -25.85 -18.13 9.56
C ASN A 104 -25.02 -17.57 8.39
N ASP A 105 -25.39 -16.40 7.85
CA ASP A 105 -24.64 -15.75 6.77
C ASP A 105 -23.42 -14.98 7.30
N TYR A 106 -23.47 -14.55 8.57
CA TYR A 106 -22.40 -13.80 9.22
C TYR A 106 -21.09 -14.59 9.27
N ILE A 107 -21.13 -15.82 9.77
CA ILE A 107 -19.95 -16.70 9.89
C ILE A 107 -19.36 -17.03 8.51
N LYS A 108 -20.20 -17.29 7.49
CA LYS A 108 -19.75 -17.58 6.12
C LYS A 108 -19.03 -16.37 5.51
N LYS A 109 -19.64 -15.18 5.61
CA LYS A 109 -19.08 -13.93 5.08
C LYS A 109 -17.79 -13.52 5.77
N GLN A 110 -17.68 -13.75 7.08
CA GLN A 110 -16.44 -13.53 7.82
C GLN A 110 -15.29 -14.43 7.35
N LYS A 111 -15.54 -15.73 7.11
CA LYS A 111 -14.55 -16.63 6.52
C LYS A 111 -14.10 -16.14 5.15
N SER A 112 -15.02 -15.64 4.33
CA SER A 112 -14.68 -15.02 3.04
C SER A 112 -13.79 -13.80 3.21
N ILE A 113 -14.07 -12.90 4.16
CA ILE A 113 -13.21 -11.73 4.42
C ILE A 113 -11.80 -12.17 4.81
N LYS A 114 -11.68 -13.17 5.70
CA LYS A 114 -10.39 -13.69 6.15
C LYS A 114 -9.52 -14.24 5.01
N LYS A 115 -10.13 -14.74 3.92
CA LYS A 115 -9.42 -15.17 2.71
C LYS A 115 -8.70 -14.03 1.99
N TYR A 116 -9.27 -12.82 2.03
CA TYR A 116 -8.71 -11.64 1.36
C TYR A 116 -7.91 -10.74 2.30
N ALA A 117 -8.22 -10.77 3.60
CA ALA A 117 -7.56 -10.01 4.64
C ALA A 117 -6.88 -10.94 5.64
N ASN A 118 -5.67 -11.41 5.33
CA ASN A 118 -4.90 -12.26 6.25
C ASN A 118 -4.58 -11.59 7.60
N TRP A 119 -4.62 -10.25 7.63
CA TRP A 119 -4.41 -9.46 8.85
C TRP A 119 -5.66 -9.39 9.73
N TYR A 120 -6.86 -9.63 9.18
CA TYR A 120 -8.13 -9.54 9.90
C TYR A 120 -8.27 -10.66 10.94
N ASN A 121 -8.66 -10.28 12.15
CA ASN A 121 -9.00 -11.24 13.20
C ASN A 121 -10.29 -10.83 13.93
N GLU A 122 -11.32 -11.66 13.80
CA GLU A 122 -12.64 -11.51 14.43
C GLU A 122 -12.58 -11.23 15.95
N GLN A 123 -11.59 -11.77 16.66
CA GLN A 123 -11.45 -11.57 18.11
C GLN A 123 -11.00 -10.15 18.51
N TYR A 124 -10.32 -9.44 17.61
CA TYR A 124 -9.66 -8.15 17.92
C TYR A 124 -10.16 -7.01 17.02
N ASP A 125 -10.84 -7.34 15.92
CA ASP A 125 -11.26 -6.40 14.89
C ASP A 125 -12.78 -6.25 14.82
N SER A 126 -13.26 -5.08 15.26
CA SER A 126 -14.64 -4.65 15.07
C SER A 126 -14.97 -4.44 13.59
N LEU A 127 -16.23 -4.71 13.21
CA LEU A 127 -16.74 -4.48 11.85
C LEU A 127 -16.58 -3.02 11.39
N SER A 128 -16.76 -2.03 12.27
CA SER A 128 -16.60 -0.60 11.93
C SER A 128 -15.16 -0.23 11.58
N PHE A 129 -14.18 -0.82 12.27
CA PHE A 129 -12.76 -0.65 11.93
C PHE A 129 -12.44 -1.24 10.56
N LEU A 130 -12.99 -2.42 10.27
CA LEU A 130 -12.83 -3.07 8.97
C LEU A 130 -13.45 -2.20 7.86
N LEU A 131 -14.66 -1.68 8.07
CA LEU A 131 -15.31 -0.74 7.15
C LEU A 131 -14.42 0.50 6.90
N LEU A 132 -13.89 1.12 7.96
CA LEU A 132 -13.03 2.30 7.85
C LEU A 132 -11.81 2.04 6.95
N VAL A 133 -11.10 0.94 7.19
CA VAL A 133 -9.92 0.55 6.39
C VAL A 133 -10.31 0.36 4.92
N TYR A 134 -11.39 -0.37 4.66
CA TYR A 134 -11.81 -0.64 3.29
C TYR A 134 -12.34 0.62 2.59
N VAL A 135 -13.04 1.53 3.27
CA VAL A 135 -13.43 2.85 2.72
C VAL A 135 -12.19 3.64 2.31
N MET A 136 -11.13 3.67 3.13
CA MET A 136 -9.87 4.31 2.74
C MET A 136 -9.25 3.68 1.50
N TRP A 137 -9.29 2.36 1.36
CA TRP A 137 -8.80 1.68 0.15
C TRP A 137 -9.67 1.93 -1.08
N ILE A 138 -10.98 2.09 -0.93
CA ILE A 138 -11.87 2.51 -2.02
C ILE A 138 -11.56 3.94 -2.45
N LEU A 139 -11.42 4.87 -1.51
CA LEU A 139 -11.01 6.25 -1.78
C LEU A 139 -9.67 6.29 -2.52
N ASN A 140 -8.72 5.46 -2.11
CA ASN A 140 -7.45 5.31 -2.79
C ASN A 140 -7.62 4.88 -4.26
N ILE A 141 -8.42 3.85 -4.54
CA ILE A 141 -8.68 3.37 -5.91
C ILE A 141 -9.34 4.46 -6.76
N LEU A 142 -10.38 5.12 -6.23
CA LEU A 142 -11.09 6.19 -6.93
C LEU A 142 -10.17 7.37 -7.25
N SER A 143 -9.33 7.74 -6.29
CA SER A 143 -8.38 8.83 -6.45
C SER A 143 -7.30 8.51 -7.48
N GLN A 144 -6.81 7.26 -7.51
CA GLN A 144 -5.88 6.81 -8.53
C GLN A 144 -6.52 6.72 -9.91
N ALA A 145 -7.76 6.23 -10.00
CA ALA A 145 -8.50 6.24 -11.27
C ALA A 145 -8.68 7.67 -11.80
N SER A 146 -9.07 8.61 -10.93
CA SER A 146 -9.15 10.03 -11.26
C SER A 146 -7.80 10.59 -11.74
N LEU A 147 -6.71 10.27 -11.05
CA LEU A 147 -5.36 10.70 -11.42
C LEU A 147 -4.97 10.17 -12.80
N THR A 148 -5.18 8.88 -13.07
CA THR A 148 -4.89 8.28 -14.38
C THR A 148 -5.73 8.92 -15.49
N THR A 149 -7.02 9.14 -15.25
CA THR A 149 -7.89 9.85 -16.21
C THR A 149 -7.41 11.28 -16.46
N LEU A 150 -6.97 12.01 -15.43
CA LEU A 150 -6.42 13.37 -15.60
C LEU A 150 -5.09 13.37 -16.37
N MET A 151 -4.27 12.34 -16.18
CA MET A 151 -2.96 12.23 -16.81
C MET A 151 -3.05 11.83 -18.28
N TRP A 152 -3.90 10.86 -18.61
CA TRP A 152 -4.06 10.32 -19.96
C TRP A 152 -5.11 11.08 -20.78
N GLY A 153 -6.12 11.63 -20.10
CA GLY A 153 -7.26 12.27 -20.74
C GLY A 153 -7.02 13.70 -21.18
N PHE A 154 -6.06 14.42 -20.59
CA PHE A 154 -5.86 15.86 -20.80
C PHE A 154 -4.46 16.21 -21.23
N SER A 155 -4.35 17.26 -22.06
CA SER A 155 -3.11 17.79 -22.58
C SER A 155 -2.17 18.32 -21.49
N SER A 156 -0.91 17.90 -21.55
CA SER A 156 0.18 18.43 -20.69
C SER A 156 0.72 19.79 -21.16
N TYR A 157 0.22 20.32 -22.28
CA TYR A 157 0.49 21.65 -22.88
C TYR A 157 1.95 22.17 -22.78
N ASP A 158 2.66 22.14 -23.90
CA ASP A 158 3.83 23.01 -24.14
C ASP A 158 3.41 24.19 -25.04
N LYS A 159 3.89 25.39 -24.71
CA LYS A 159 3.77 26.62 -25.52
C LYS A 159 4.37 26.47 -26.92
N ASN A 160 5.21 25.46 -27.15
CA ASN A 160 5.90 25.20 -28.42
C ASN A 160 5.38 23.98 -29.21
N GLY A 161 4.22 23.42 -28.85
CA GLY A 161 3.48 22.50 -29.73
C GLY A 161 4.01 21.06 -29.82
N ILE A 162 4.97 20.66 -29.01
CA ILE A 162 5.35 19.24 -28.92
C ILE A 162 4.38 18.56 -27.95
N ILE A 163 3.33 17.95 -28.49
CA ILE A 163 2.51 16.99 -27.77
C ILE A 163 3.43 15.82 -27.41
N VAL A 164 3.83 15.73 -26.14
CA VAL A 164 4.77 14.70 -25.69
C VAL A 164 4.13 13.29 -25.76
N PHE A 165 2.79 13.17 -25.72
CA PHE A 165 2.04 11.93 -26.00
C PHE A 165 0.59 12.20 -26.44
N SER A 166 0.02 11.33 -27.28
CA SER A 166 -1.39 11.40 -27.71
C SER A 166 -2.35 11.34 -26.51
N MET A 167 -3.08 12.42 -26.27
CA MET A 167 -4.16 12.47 -25.28
C MET A 167 -5.53 12.36 -25.93
N ILE A 168 -6.52 11.95 -25.12
CA ILE A 168 -7.92 11.85 -25.56
C ILE A 168 -8.51 13.25 -25.78
N THR A 169 -8.10 14.26 -25.00
CA THR A 169 -8.59 15.64 -25.14
C THR A 169 -7.46 16.67 -25.25
N PRO A 170 -7.66 17.74 -26.04
CA PRO A 170 -6.68 18.83 -26.16
C PRO A 170 -6.74 19.81 -24.98
N LYS A 171 -7.68 19.66 -24.03
CA LYS A 171 -7.84 20.60 -22.92
C LYS A 171 -6.65 20.51 -21.95
N PRO A 172 -6.20 21.64 -21.37
CA PRO A 172 -5.11 21.62 -20.40
C PRO A 172 -5.52 20.87 -19.14
N ARG A 173 -4.56 20.12 -18.59
CA ARG A 173 -4.70 19.39 -17.33
C ARG A 173 -4.87 20.35 -16.14
N SER A 174 -5.87 20.08 -15.29
CA SER A 174 -6.03 20.80 -14.03
C SER A 174 -5.00 20.33 -13.00
N VAL A 175 -3.96 21.13 -12.80
CA VAL A 175 -2.86 20.86 -11.85
C VAL A 175 -3.39 20.72 -10.41
N MET A 176 -4.39 21.53 -10.03
CA MET A 176 -4.99 21.48 -8.70
C MET A 176 -5.69 20.12 -8.45
N LEU A 177 -6.46 19.63 -9.42
CA LEU A 177 -7.13 18.33 -9.29
C LEU A 177 -6.13 17.17 -9.23
N VAL A 178 -5.02 17.27 -9.96
CA VAL A 178 -3.93 16.29 -9.89
C VAL A 178 -3.34 16.23 -8.49
N PHE A 179 -3.01 17.37 -7.88
CA PHE A 179 -2.47 17.40 -6.52
C PHE A 179 -3.48 16.92 -5.48
N ILE A 180 -4.76 17.27 -5.62
CA ILE A 180 -5.83 16.77 -4.73
C ILE A 180 -5.93 15.24 -4.84
N SER A 181 -6.04 14.70 -6.06
CA SER A 181 -6.15 13.26 -6.28
C SER A 181 -4.89 12.52 -5.82
N LEU A 182 -3.71 13.08 -6.02
CA LEU A 182 -2.46 12.51 -5.50
C LEU A 182 -2.44 12.53 -3.97
N GLY A 183 -2.80 13.65 -3.35
CA GLY A 183 -2.83 13.82 -1.90
C GLY A 183 -3.80 12.84 -1.23
N ILE A 184 -5.01 12.68 -1.77
CA ILE A 184 -5.99 11.70 -1.28
C ILE A 184 -5.47 10.27 -1.45
N ALA A 185 -4.86 9.94 -2.60
CA ALA A 185 -4.34 8.60 -2.85
C ALA A 185 -3.25 8.23 -1.84
N LEU A 186 -2.26 9.10 -1.62
CA LEU A 186 -1.16 8.84 -0.69
C LEU A 186 -1.65 8.77 0.76
N SER A 187 -2.42 9.78 1.19
CA SER A 187 -2.90 9.87 2.57
C SER A 187 -3.76 8.66 2.95
N SER A 188 -4.76 8.30 2.14
CA SER A 188 -5.65 7.17 2.42
C SER A 188 -4.90 5.83 2.58
N SER A 189 -3.86 5.60 1.77
CA SER A 189 -3.03 4.38 1.88
C SER A 189 -2.17 4.38 3.14
N MET A 190 -1.57 5.52 3.49
CA MET A 190 -0.74 5.66 4.69
C MET A 190 -1.58 5.51 5.95
N PHE A 191 -2.76 6.14 6.01
CA PHE A 191 -3.68 6.01 7.14
C PHE A 191 -4.17 4.58 7.31
N ALA A 192 -4.65 3.92 6.25
CA ALA A 192 -5.12 2.54 6.33
C ALA A 192 -4.02 1.60 6.80
N SER A 193 -2.81 1.73 6.24
CA SER A 193 -1.66 0.91 6.60
C SER A 193 -1.19 1.17 8.03
N GLY A 194 -1.17 2.44 8.47
CA GLY A 194 -0.82 2.84 9.82
C GLY A 194 -1.80 2.30 10.87
N LEU A 195 -3.11 2.37 10.59
CA LEU A 195 -4.16 1.82 11.45
C LEU A 195 -4.05 0.31 11.61
N ILE A 196 -3.85 -0.42 10.50
CA ILE A 196 -3.62 -1.87 10.52
C ILE A 196 -2.34 -2.18 11.32
N GLY A 197 -1.25 -1.47 11.06
CA GLY A 197 0.04 -1.66 11.74
C GLY A 197 -0.05 -1.46 13.25
N TYR A 198 -0.72 -0.38 13.69
CA TYR A 198 -0.97 -0.11 15.11
C TYR A 198 -1.76 -1.24 15.78
N LYS A 199 -2.82 -1.74 15.13
CA LYS A 199 -3.61 -2.85 15.65
C LYS A 199 -2.82 -4.15 15.73
N LEU A 200 -2.04 -4.48 14.70
CA LEU A 200 -1.17 -5.66 14.71
C LEU A 200 -0.13 -5.58 15.82
N TYR A 201 0.47 -4.41 16.04
CA TYR A 201 1.38 -4.18 17.15
C TYR A 201 0.70 -4.43 18.51
N LYS A 202 -0.46 -3.81 18.75
CA LYS A 202 -1.21 -3.99 20.01
C LYS A 202 -1.60 -5.45 20.23
N LYS A 203 -2.06 -6.15 19.19
CA LYS A 203 -2.37 -7.58 19.24
C LYS A 203 -1.16 -8.43 19.64
N ASN A 204 0.00 -8.19 19.03
CA ASN A 204 1.22 -8.93 19.35
C ASN A 204 1.65 -8.71 20.81
N GLN A 205 1.43 -7.51 21.37
CA GLN A 205 1.70 -7.25 22.79
C GLN A 205 0.73 -8.01 23.71
N LEU A 206 -0.56 -8.00 23.40
CA LEU A 206 -1.56 -8.75 24.17
C LEU A 206 -1.29 -10.27 24.14
N GLN A 207 -0.86 -10.81 23.01
CA GLN A 207 -0.49 -12.22 22.89
C GLN A 207 0.75 -12.56 23.71
N LYS A 208 1.76 -11.68 23.74
CA LYS A 208 2.95 -11.87 24.59
C LYS A 208 2.59 -11.89 26.08
N LEU A 209 1.74 -10.96 26.52
CA LEU A 209 1.27 -10.89 27.91
C LEU A 209 0.51 -12.17 28.31
N LYS A 210 -0.42 -12.63 27.46
CA LYS A 210 -1.18 -13.86 27.71
C LYS A 210 -0.27 -15.09 27.81
N ASN A 211 0.73 -15.19 26.93
CA ASN A 211 1.68 -16.30 26.95
C ASN A 211 2.62 -16.24 28.16
N SER A 212 3.00 -15.05 28.62
CA SER A 212 3.80 -14.91 29.85
C SER A 212 3.00 -15.28 31.10
N GLU A 213 1.73 -14.89 31.18
CA GLU A 213 0.85 -15.29 32.30
C GLU A 213 0.60 -16.80 32.32
N SER A 214 0.43 -17.45 31.16
CA SER A 214 0.26 -18.91 31.12
C SER A 214 1.54 -19.66 31.50
N SER A 215 2.73 -19.09 31.25
CA SER A 215 4.00 -19.71 31.64
C SER A 215 4.36 -19.54 33.12
N ILE A 216 3.73 -18.59 33.82
CA ILE A 216 3.93 -18.36 35.26
C ILE A 216 2.99 -19.25 36.10
N ASN A 217 1.87 -19.69 35.52
CA ASN A 217 0.86 -20.53 36.17
C ASN A 217 1.06 -22.05 35.91
N ILE A 218 2.25 -22.47 35.48
CA ILE A 218 2.69 -23.88 35.34
C ILE A 218 3.90 -24.07 36.25
#